data_AF-A0A9E1VN58-F1
#
_entry.id   AF-A0A9E1VN58-F1
#
_cell.length_a   1.000
_cell.length_b   1.000
_cell.length_c   1.000
_cell.angle_alpha   90.00
_cell.angle_beta   90.00
_cell.angle_gamma   90.00
#
_symmetry.space_group_name_H-M   'P 1'
#
loop_
_entity.id
_entity.type
_entity.pdbx_description
1 polymer ?
#
loop_
_entity_poly.entity_id
_entity_poly.type
_entity_poly.pdbx_seq_one_letter_code
_entity_poly.pdbx_strand_id
1 'polypeptide(L)'
;TGYSDHTEGDLIPCTSVAMGACVLEKHFTLDRSLPGPDHHFAMEPDELADMVKKIRLIEKSFGDGQKTGPRGEETKASIKSRRSVHAARDIPIGCEISSDMLINKRPGYGIEPYLKADIIGKKSKKNICADEWITWDMIL
;
A
#
# COMPACT_ATOMS: atom_id res chain seq x y z
N THR A 1 22.18 3.84 15.85
CA THR A 1 21.72 4.85 16.83
C THR A 1 20.87 4.17 17.88
N GLY A 2 20.78 4.71 19.10
CA GLY A 2 19.91 4.19 20.16
C GLY A 2 19.05 5.30 20.78
N TYR A 3 18.07 4.92 21.58
CA TYR A 3 17.19 5.85 22.29
C TYR A 3 16.99 5.39 23.75
N SER A 4 17.29 6.29 24.69
CA SER A 4 17.09 6.07 26.12
C SER A 4 15.88 6.88 26.56
N ASP A 5 14.86 6.18 27.07
CA ASP A 5 13.54 6.75 27.29
C ASP A 5 13.15 6.85 28.76
N HIS A 6 12.61 8.01 29.13
CA HIS A 6 12.13 8.32 30.48
C HIS A 6 10.65 8.75 30.49
N THR A 7 9.94 8.57 29.38
CA THR A 7 8.50 8.87 29.30
C THR A 7 7.67 7.72 29.89
N GLU A 8 6.39 7.94 30.20
CA GLU A 8 5.49 6.86 30.61
C GLU A 8 5.01 6.03 29.40
N GLY A 9 4.76 4.73 29.61
CA GLY A 9 4.25 3.84 28.57
C GLY A 9 5.26 3.54 27.46
N ASP A 10 4.79 3.02 26.34
CA ASP A 10 5.62 2.40 25.30
C ASP A 10 5.59 3.10 23.92
N LEU A 11 4.80 4.17 23.80
CA LEU A 11 4.60 4.87 22.53
C LEU A 11 5.93 5.41 21.96
N ILE A 12 6.69 6.11 22.80
CA ILE A 12 7.96 6.73 22.40
C ILE A 12 9.04 5.69 22.05
N PRO A 13 9.31 4.64 22.87
CA PRO A 13 10.29 3.63 22.49
C PRO A 13 9.89 2.88 21.22
N CYS A 14 8.61 2.55 21.03
CA CYS A 14 8.12 1.95 19.78
C CYS A 14 8.35 2.88 18.57
N THR A 15 8.05 4.18 18.71
CA THR A 15 8.25 5.17 17.65
C THR A 15 9.73 5.35 17.32
N SER A 16 10.60 5.31 18.32
CA SER A 16 12.04 5.44 18.09
C SER A 16 12.61 4.31 17.22
N VAL A 17 12.08 3.08 17.34
CA VAL A 17 12.43 1.96 16.45
C VAL A 17 11.91 2.23 15.04
N ALA A 18 10.68 2.74 14.90
CA ALA A 18 10.15 3.17 13.60
C ALA A 18 11.04 4.23 12.91
N MET A 19 11.77 5.02 13.70
CA MET A 19 12.73 6.05 13.25
C MET A 19 14.17 5.52 13.08
N GLY A 20 14.43 4.23 13.31
CA GLY A 20 15.74 3.61 13.11
C GLY A 20 16.62 3.50 14.36
N ALA A 21 16.06 3.62 15.56
CA ALA A 21 16.78 3.22 16.79
C ALA A 21 17.01 1.70 16.79
N CYS A 22 18.26 1.29 17.01
CA CYS A 22 18.68 -0.12 17.04
C CYS A 22 18.98 -0.60 18.47
N VAL A 23 18.99 0.30 19.45
CA VAL A 23 19.21 0.04 20.87
C VAL A 23 18.21 0.87 21.65
N LEU A 24 17.53 0.26 22.61
CA LEU A 24 16.59 0.94 23.49
C LEU A 24 16.96 0.72 24.95
N GLU A 25 16.78 1.77 25.74
CA GLU A 25 16.87 1.72 27.19
C GLU A 25 15.57 2.27 27.78
N LYS A 26 15.08 1.59 28.82
CA LYS A 26 13.86 1.93 29.53
C LYS A 26 14.01 1.46 30.97
N HIS A 27 13.51 2.25 31.92
CA HIS A 27 13.45 1.85 33.32
C HIS A 27 12.49 0.68 33.51
N PHE A 28 12.89 -0.29 34.32
CA PHE A 28 12.13 -1.50 34.60
C PHE A 28 12.04 -1.75 36.10
N THR A 29 10.88 -2.23 36.55
CA THR A 29 10.65 -2.60 37.93
C THR A 29 9.77 -3.85 38.04
N LEU A 30 9.82 -4.54 39.18
CA LEU A 30 8.89 -5.63 39.48
C LEU A 30 7.54 -5.11 39.99
N ASP A 31 7.53 -3.92 40.60
CA ASP A 31 6.36 -3.27 41.18
C ASP A 31 6.66 -1.77 41.37
N ARG A 32 5.83 -0.89 40.80
CA ARG A 32 5.97 0.57 40.90
C ARG A 32 5.79 1.13 42.31
N SER A 33 5.16 0.37 43.21
CA SER A 33 4.91 0.76 44.60
C SER A 33 6.12 0.61 45.52
N LEU A 34 7.20 -0.04 45.05
CA LEU A 34 8.43 -0.21 45.81
C LEU A 34 9.13 1.13 46.07
N PRO A 35 9.85 1.26 47.20
CA PRO A 35 10.55 2.49 47.55
C PRO A 35 11.75 2.72 46.61
N GLY A 36 11.89 3.95 46.14
CA GLY A 36 13.04 4.40 45.36
C GLY A 36 12.63 5.43 44.30
N PRO A 37 13.59 6.23 43.81
CA PRO A 37 13.28 7.36 42.93
C PRO A 37 12.72 6.91 41.57
N ASP A 38 13.14 5.74 41.06
CA ASP A 38 12.87 5.33 39.67
C ASP A 38 11.68 4.37 39.53
N HIS A 39 11.13 3.86 40.64
CA HIS A 39 10.06 2.86 40.60
C HIS A 39 8.76 3.40 40.00
N HIS A 40 8.37 4.63 40.33
CA HIS A 40 7.04 5.16 40.02
C HIS A 40 6.76 5.34 38.51
N PHE A 41 7.79 5.51 37.67
CA PHE A 41 7.65 5.67 36.22
C PHE A 41 8.24 4.50 35.40
N ALA A 42 8.89 3.53 36.05
CA ALA A 42 9.44 2.36 35.39
C ALA A 42 8.34 1.47 34.78
N MET A 43 8.69 0.63 33.81
CA MET A 43 7.80 -0.41 33.29
C MET A 43 7.77 -1.64 34.20
N GLU A 44 6.58 -2.20 34.38
CA GLU A 44 6.37 -3.49 35.04
C GLU A 44 6.52 -4.67 34.04
N PRO A 45 6.62 -5.92 34.51
CA PRO A 45 6.88 -7.09 33.66
C PRO A 45 5.97 -7.22 32.44
N ASP A 46 4.66 -7.05 32.62
CA ASP A 46 3.69 -7.20 31.53
C ASP A 46 3.77 -6.06 30.51
N GLU A 47 4.05 -4.84 30.97
CA GLU A 47 4.22 -3.66 30.10
C GLU A 47 5.50 -3.74 29.28
N LEU A 48 6.61 -4.16 29.91
CA LEU A 48 7.87 -4.38 29.20
C LEU A 48 7.72 -5.49 28.15
N ALA A 49 7.03 -6.59 28.50
CA ALA A 49 6.76 -7.68 27.57
C ALA A 49 5.92 -7.21 26.37
N ASP A 50 4.88 -6.40 26.60
CA ASP A 50 4.05 -5.85 25.53
C ASP A 50 4.83 -4.84 24.66
N MET A 51 5.65 -3.97 25.26
CA MET A 51 6.54 -3.08 24.52
C MET A 51 7.49 -3.86 23.60
N VAL A 52 8.16 -4.90 24.12
CA VAL A 52 9.07 -5.74 23.34
C VAL A 52 8.32 -6.44 22.20
N LYS A 53 7.11 -6.96 22.46
CA LYS A 53 6.26 -7.56 21.43
C LYS A 53 5.93 -6.57 20.31
N LYS A 54 5.52 -5.34 20.66
CA LYS A 54 5.24 -4.26 19.69
C LYS A 54 6.47 -3.90 18.87
N ILE A 55 7.63 -3.75 19.52
CA ILE A 55 8.91 -3.50 18.84
C ILE A 55 9.20 -4.59 17.80
N ARG A 56 9.07 -5.88 18.14
CA ARG A 56 9.30 -6.98 17.19
C ARG A 56 8.30 -7.00 16.03
N LEU A 57 7.06 -6.56 16.25
CA LEU A 57 6.08 -6.41 15.18
C LEU A 57 6.44 -5.25 14.25
N ILE A 58 6.89 -4.11 14.80
CA ILE A 58 7.35 -2.96 14.02
C ILE A 58 8.55 -3.34 13.16
N GLU A 59 9.56 -4.00 13.72
CA GLU A 59 10.74 -4.49 12.98
C GLU A 59 10.35 -5.37 11.79
N LYS A 60 9.42 -6.31 11.99
CA LYS A 60 8.91 -7.17 10.92
C LYS A 60 8.13 -6.41 9.85
N SER A 61 7.54 -5.26 10.20
CA SER A 61 6.66 -4.48 9.33
C SER A 61 7.42 -3.58 8.34
N PHE A 62 8.70 -3.28 8.59
CA PHE A 62 9.50 -2.43 7.69
C PHE A 62 9.67 -3.01 6.27
N GLY A 63 9.68 -4.33 6.13
CA GLY A 63 10.01 -4.98 4.87
C GLY A 63 11.43 -4.67 4.41
N ASP A 64 11.65 -4.62 3.11
CA ASP A 64 12.96 -4.40 2.48
C ASP A 64 13.13 -3.00 1.87
N GLY A 65 12.12 -2.13 2.00
CA GLY A 65 12.10 -0.78 1.42
C GLY A 65 11.96 -0.73 -0.10
N GLN A 66 11.82 -1.88 -0.79
CA GLN A 66 11.73 -1.92 -2.25
C GLN A 66 10.29 -1.77 -2.74
N LYS A 67 10.07 -0.84 -3.68
CA LYS A 67 8.77 -0.64 -4.34
C LYS A 67 8.66 -1.50 -5.60
N THR A 68 8.60 -2.82 -5.42
CA THR A 68 8.58 -3.81 -6.52
C THR A 68 7.17 -4.13 -7.04
N GLY A 69 6.14 -3.45 -6.52
CA GLY A 69 4.74 -3.65 -6.90
C GLY A 69 3.98 -4.52 -5.90
N PRO A 70 2.75 -4.95 -6.25
CA PRO A 70 1.94 -5.83 -5.40
C PRO A 70 2.64 -7.16 -5.16
N ARG A 71 2.42 -7.75 -3.98
CA ARG A 71 2.87 -9.12 -3.72
C ARG A 71 2.06 -10.12 -4.55
N GLY A 72 2.57 -11.33 -4.75
CA GLY A 72 1.92 -12.35 -5.58
C GLY A 72 0.45 -12.62 -5.20
N GLU A 73 0.14 -12.59 -3.90
CA GLU A 73 -1.21 -12.74 -3.36
C GLU A 73 -2.15 -11.57 -3.74
N GLU A 74 -1.59 -10.38 -3.92
CA GLU A 74 -2.33 -9.15 -4.22
C GLU A 74 -2.45 -8.89 -5.73
N THR A 75 -1.63 -9.53 -6.57
CA THR A 75 -1.55 -9.25 -8.02
C THR A 75 -2.91 -9.26 -8.70
N LYS A 76 -3.73 -10.29 -8.45
CA LYS A 76 -5.07 -10.41 -9.06
C LYS A 76 -6.00 -9.27 -8.64
N ALA A 77 -6.01 -8.95 -7.34
CA ALA A 77 -6.82 -7.87 -6.79
C ALA A 77 -6.36 -6.50 -7.27
N SER A 78 -5.04 -6.32 -7.42
CA SER A 78 -4.42 -5.09 -7.94
C SER A 78 -4.85 -4.82 -9.38
N ILE A 79 -4.73 -5.80 -10.29
CA ILE A 79 -5.15 -5.64 -11.69
C ILE A 79 -6.66 -5.36 -11.78
N LYS A 80 -7.48 -6.09 -11.03
CA LYS A 80 -8.94 -5.87 -10.98
C LYS A 80 -9.31 -4.47 -10.48
N SER A 81 -8.50 -3.89 -9.58
CA SER A 81 -8.73 -2.56 -8.99
C SER A 81 -8.14 -1.41 -9.80
N ARG A 82 -7.27 -1.70 -10.78
CA ARG A 82 -6.78 -0.72 -11.74
C ARG A 82 -7.85 -0.39 -12.77
N ARG A 83 -7.72 0.78 -13.39
CA ARG A 83 -8.56 1.18 -14.52
C ARG A 83 -7.85 0.82 -15.82
N SER A 84 -8.61 0.47 -16.83
CA SER A 84 -8.20 0.48 -18.23
C SER A 84 -9.14 1.35 -19.06
N VAL A 85 -8.83 1.51 -20.34
CA VAL A 85 -9.72 2.12 -21.31
C VAL A 85 -10.83 1.13 -21.68
N HIS A 86 -12.08 1.59 -21.62
CA HIS A 86 -13.29 0.89 -22.02
C HIS A 86 -14.04 1.71 -23.06
N ALA A 87 -14.92 1.06 -23.81
CA ALA A 87 -15.85 1.73 -24.71
C ALA A 87 -16.96 2.43 -23.92
N ALA A 88 -17.15 3.72 -24.15
CA ALA A 88 -18.24 4.51 -23.54
C ALA A 88 -19.61 4.24 -24.18
N ARG A 89 -19.58 3.67 -25.40
CA ARG A 89 -20.72 3.29 -26.25
C ARG A 89 -20.24 2.24 -27.25
N ASP A 90 -21.15 1.60 -27.96
CA ASP A 90 -20.78 0.64 -29.01
C ASP A 90 -19.89 1.30 -30.09
N ILE A 91 -18.79 0.63 -30.46
CA ILE A 91 -17.85 1.05 -31.50
C ILE A 91 -17.87 -0.02 -32.61
N PRO A 92 -18.46 0.28 -33.79
CA PRO A 92 -18.49 -0.66 -34.91
C PRO A 92 -17.09 -0.95 -35.48
N ILE A 93 -16.94 -2.12 -36.10
CA ILE A 93 -15.76 -2.48 -36.87
C ILE A 93 -15.45 -1.43 -37.95
N GLY A 94 -14.18 -1.07 -38.10
CA GLY A 94 -13.72 -0.06 -39.04
C GLY A 94 -13.99 1.39 -38.63
N CYS A 95 -14.74 1.63 -37.54
CA CYS A 95 -15.00 2.97 -37.02
C CYS A 95 -13.70 3.60 -36.51
N GLU A 96 -13.51 4.88 -36.82
CA GLU A 96 -12.45 5.69 -36.24
C GLU A 96 -12.80 6.04 -34.78
N ILE A 97 -11.86 5.82 -33.88
CA ILE A 97 -12.06 5.99 -32.44
C ILE A 97 -11.87 7.45 -32.06
N SER A 98 -12.93 8.07 -31.55
CA SER A 98 -12.88 9.42 -30.99
C SER A 98 -12.75 9.40 -29.45
N SER A 99 -12.29 10.51 -28.87
CA SER A 99 -12.04 10.61 -27.42
C SER A 99 -13.29 10.36 -26.55
N ASP A 100 -14.46 10.74 -27.05
CA ASP A 100 -15.76 10.59 -26.38
C ASP A 100 -16.32 9.16 -26.45
N MET A 101 -15.79 8.30 -27.33
CA MET A 101 -16.09 6.87 -27.35
C MET A 101 -15.34 6.10 -26.26
N LEU A 102 -14.45 6.75 -25.51
CA LEU A 102 -13.51 6.11 -24.59
C LEU A 102 -13.73 6.58 -23.16
N ILE A 103 -13.88 5.65 -22.23
CA ILE A 103 -14.04 5.91 -20.79
C ILE A 103 -13.08 5.05 -19.97
N ASN A 104 -12.54 5.60 -18.88
CA ASN A 104 -11.64 4.84 -18.01
C ASN A 104 -12.46 4.15 -16.91
N LYS A 105 -12.57 2.82 -16.97
CA LYS A 105 -13.29 1.99 -16.00
C LYS A 105 -12.40 0.87 -15.48
N ARG A 106 -12.85 0.22 -14.42
CA ARG A 106 -12.29 -1.05 -13.93
C ARG A 106 -12.99 -2.20 -14.66
N PRO A 107 -12.37 -3.39 -14.77
CA PRO A 107 -11.02 -3.77 -14.30
C PRO A 107 -9.91 -3.22 -15.19
N GLY A 108 -8.64 -3.37 -14.80
CA GLY A 108 -7.48 -2.95 -15.58
C GLY A 108 -6.99 -4.02 -16.56
N TYR A 109 -7.90 -4.65 -17.30
CA TYR A 109 -7.56 -5.71 -18.26
C TYR A 109 -7.35 -5.22 -19.69
N GLY A 110 -7.78 -3.99 -20.00
CA GLY A 110 -7.53 -3.32 -21.27
C GLY A 110 -6.28 -2.43 -21.25
N ILE A 111 -6.17 -1.61 -22.28
CA ILE A 111 -5.13 -0.60 -22.46
C ILE A 111 -5.08 0.34 -21.25
N GLU A 112 -3.88 0.68 -20.79
CA GLU A 112 -3.72 1.57 -19.65
C GLU A 112 -4.27 2.98 -19.96
N PRO A 113 -4.91 3.67 -19.00
CA PRO A 113 -5.51 4.98 -19.21
C PRO A 113 -4.58 6.06 -19.75
N TYR A 114 -3.26 5.97 -19.47
CA TYR A 114 -2.28 6.93 -19.96
C TYR A 114 -1.96 6.74 -21.46
N LEU A 115 -2.23 5.57 -22.03
CA LEU A 115 -2.12 5.26 -23.45
C LEU A 115 -3.42 5.55 -24.22
N LYS A 116 -4.44 6.12 -23.55
CA LYS A 116 -5.73 6.46 -24.17
C LYS A 116 -5.56 7.34 -25.41
N ALA A 117 -4.61 8.27 -25.41
CA ALA A 117 -4.37 9.16 -26.53
C ALA A 117 -3.87 8.41 -27.78
N ASP A 118 -3.14 7.31 -27.60
CA ASP A 118 -2.50 6.55 -28.69
C ASP A 118 -3.51 5.78 -29.54
N ILE A 119 -4.73 5.60 -29.04
CA ILE A 119 -5.82 4.94 -29.78
C ILE A 119 -6.83 5.89 -30.41
N ILE A 120 -6.73 7.19 -30.14
CA ILE A 120 -7.60 8.18 -30.80
C ILE A 120 -7.16 8.32 -32.26
N GLY A 121 -8.13 8.32 -33.18
CA GLY A 121 -7.88 8.37 -34.63
C GLY A 121 -7.51 7.01 -35.24
N LYS A 122 -7.32 5.96 -34.42
CA LYS A 122 -7.18 4.59 -34.92
C LYS A 122 -8.53 3.99 -35.27
N LYS A 123 -8.53 2.92 -36.07
CA LYS A 123 -9.76 2.21 -36.46
C LYS A 123 -9.94 0.92 -35.68
N SER A 124 -11.18 0.59 -35.35
CA SER A 124 -11.49 -0.68 -34.70
C SER A 124 -11.35 -1.87 -35.66
N LYS A 125 -10.74 -2.97 -35.20
CA LYS A 125 -10.62 -4.26 -35.92
C LYS A 125 -11.84 -5.16 -35.77
N LYS A 126 -12.71 -4.87 -34.79
CA LYS A 126 -13.94 -5.64 -34.53
C LYS A 126 -15.05 -4.73 -33.96
N ASN A 127 -16.25 -5.26 -33.78
CA ASN A 127 -17.25 -4.57 -32.98
C ASN A 127 -16.82 -4.62 -31.50
N ILE A 128 -16.87 -3.48 -30.81
CA ILE A 128 -16.59 -3.35 -29.38
C ILE A 128 -17.87 -2.87 -28.71
N CYS A 129 -18.40 -3.61 -27.75
CA CYS A 129 -19.64 -3.24 -27.07
C CYS A 129 -19.38 -2.17 -26.01
N ALA A 130 -20.40 -1.38 -25.68
CA ALA A 130 -20.36 -0.48 -24.54
C ALA A 130 -19.90 -1.23 -23.27
N ASP A 131 -19.05 -0.59 -22.47
CA ASP A 131 -18.41 -1.12 -21.26
C ASP A 131 -17.40 -2.26 -21.44
N GLU A 132 -17.17 -2.75 -22.66
CA GLU A 132 -16.07 -3.66 -22.96
C GLU A 132 -14.71 -2.93 -22.78
N TRP A 133 -13.76 -3.55 -22.10
CA TRP A 133 -12.39 -3.03 -22.04
C TRP A 133 -11.68 -3.22 -23.38
N ILE A 134 -10.97 -2.21 -23.83
CA ILE A 134 -10.33 -2.19 -25.14
C ILE A 134 -8.91 -2.74 -25.00
N THR A 135 -8.53 -3.69 -25.86
CA THR A 135 -7.17 -4.24 -25.94
C THR A 135 -6.51 -3.90 -27.27
N TRP A 136 -5.18 -3.97 -27.34
CA TRP A 136 -4.42 -3.60 -28.54
C TRP A 136 -4.75 -4.43 -29.79
N ASP A 137 -5.13 -5.70 -29.62
CA ASP A 137 -5.57 -6.56 -30.72
C ASP A 137 -6.90 -6.11 -31.35
N MET A 138 -7.67 -5.26 -30.67
CA MET A 138 -8.92 -4.68 -31.19
C MET A 138 -8.70 -3.44 -32.05
N ILE A 139 -7.48 -2.89 -32.14
CA ILE A 139 -7.20 -1.59 -32.77
C ILE A 139 -6.19 -1.73 -33.92
N LEU A 140 -6.43 -1.01 -35.04
CA LEU A 140 -5.50 -0.88 -36.20
C LEU A 140 -4.36 0.11 -35.95
#